data_AF-A0A7J7Z7K1-F1
#
_entry.id   AF-A0A7J7Z7K1-F1
#
_cell.length_a   1.000
_cell.length_b   1.000
_cell.length_c   1.000
_cell.angle_alpha   90.00
_cell.angle_beta   90.00
_cell.angle_gamma   90.00
#
_symmetry.space_group_name_H-M   'P 1'
#
loop_
_entity.id
_entity.type
_entity.pdbx_description
1 polymer ?
#
loop_
_entity_poly.entity_id
_entity_poly.type
_entity_poly.pdbx_seq_one_letter_code
_entity_poly.pdbx_strand_id
1 'polypeptide(L)'
;MEIFNAYAENRKFLFEKNLDDFLTQEQYIFSMSKSFASEIIEKYEPIEEVKQAGQMSFEGFSRFLCSSECLLFSKEFNNVYQDMHHPLSDYFISSSHNTYLISNQLLGPSDIWGYESALVKGCRCLEIDCWDGSQNEPVVYHGYTLTSKLLFKTVIQAIHKYAFITSDYPVVLSLENHCSPPQQEVIADILQSILGDSLLSDILDDFLDKLPSPEALKFKILVRNKKIGTLLETHSRKGLDKHGKVEEYEEYEDIDQEEEADKAKSSRLTINLTDSSEKETESKTSAGLPFFRKKKVKVALALSDLVIYTKAEKFRSFSYSREYQQFFESNSIDESTARKLSKLKAHDFILHTTKFLTRIYPKALRADSSNFNPQEFWNIGCQMVALNFQTPGLPMDLQNGKFLDNGRSGYILKPRFLRDTETEFNPQKTPEYSKPVTLTIKVISGIQLPPSIHSSSNKADTLVIIEIFGVPNDQVKQQTHVVKKNAFSPRWNETFTFIIQVPELALVRFVVESQNTIAENEFLGQYTLPLLCMGKGYRRVPLFSKSGEDLEPASLFVYVWHIR
;
A
#
# COMPACT_ATOMS: atom_id res chain seq x y z
N MET A 1 -17.17 -2.51 33.81
CA MET A 1 -18.05 -2.50 34.99
C MET A 1 -19.12 -1.42 34.90
N GLU A 2 -18.74 -0.15 34.70
CA GLU A 2 -19.71 0.97 34.56
C GLU A 2 -20.75 0.71 33.46
N ILE A 3 -20.30 0.30 32.27
CA ILE A 3 -21.16 -0.05 31.13
C ILE A 3 -22.13 -1.19 31.50
N PHE A 4 -21.61 -2.28 32.06
CA PHE A 4 -22.44 -3.42 32.51
C PHE A 4 -23.52 -2.98 33.49
N ASN A 5 -23.16 -2.19 34.51
CA ASN A 5 -24.10 -1.71 35.52
C ASN A 5 -25.15 -0.73 35.00
N ALA A 6 -24.93 -0.11 33.84
CA ALA A 6 -25.93 0.75 33.20
C ALA A 6 -27.08 -0.06 32.59
N TYR A 7 -26.83 -1.32 32.22
CA TYR A 7 -27.81 -2.21 31.59
C TYR A 7 -28.26 -3.37 32.51
N ALA A 8 -27.47 -3.71 33.55
CA ALA A 8 -27.80 -4.77 34.51
C ALA A 8 -28.58 -4.20 35.71
N GLU A 9 -29.91 -4.28 35.69
CA GLU A 9 -30.81 -3.73 36.73
C GLU A 9 -30.44 -4.20 38.15
N ASN A 10 -30.05 -5.47 38.31
CA ASN A 10 -29.67 -6.06 39.59
C ASN A 10 -28.16 -6.01 39.87
N ARG A 11 -27.36 -5.40 38.98
CA ARG A 11 -25.89 -5.34 38.99
C ARG A 11 -25.18 -6.69 39.10
N LYS A 12 -25.87 -7.78 38.77
CA LYS A 12 -25.35 -9.16 38.80
C LYS A 12 -25.38 -9.81 37.42
N PHE A 13 -26.49 -9.64 36.70
CA PHE A 13 -26.74 -10.27 35.42
C PHE A 13 -27.35 -9.28 34.43
N LEU A 14 -26.95 -9.38 33.17
CA LEU A 14 -27.67 -8.81 32.02
C LEU A 14 -28.66 -9.87 31.53
N PHE A 15 -29.94 -9.52 31.51
CA PHE A 15 -30.93 -10.34 30.81
C PHE A 15 -30.77 -10.13 29.31
N GLU A 16 -31.15 -11.13 28.52
CA GLU A 16 -31.10 -11.08 27.05
C GLU A 16 -31.67 -9.78 26.46
N LYS A 17 -32.83 -9.32 26.95
CA LYS A 17 -33.43 -8.04 26.53
C LYS A 17 -32.52 -6.84 26.80
N ASN A 18 -31.87 -6.77 27.96
CA ASN A 18 -30.96 -5.67 28.28
C ASN A 18 -29.68 -5.74 27.44
N LEU A 19 -29.24 -6.95 27.08
CA LEU A 19 -28.13 -7.14 26.15
C LEU A 19 -28.51 -6.69 24.74
N ASP A 20 -29.71 -7.02 24.26
CA ASP A 20 -30.25 -6.50 22.99
C ASP A 20 -30.29 -4.96 22.98
N ASP A 21 -30.75 -4.35 24.08
CA ASP A 21 -30.75 -2.89 24.23
C ASP A 21 -29.32 -2.33 24.12
N PHE A 22 -28.34 -2.93 24.80
CA PHE A 22 -26.93 -2.55 24.70
C PHE A 22 -26.40 -2.69 23.27
N LEU A 23 -26.66 -3.81 22.61
CA LEU A 23 -26.17 -4.09 21.26
C LEU A 23 -26.77 -3.11 20.24
N THR A 24 -28.04 -2.77 20.41
CA THR A 24 -28.74 -1.83 19.52
C THR A 24 -28.32 -0.40 19.77
N GLN A 25 -28.30 0.04 21.03
CA GLN A 25 -28.11 1.45 21.39
C GLN A 25 -26.63 1.85 21.44
N GLU A 26 -25.75 0.97 21.91
CA GLU A 26 -24.33 1.28 22.09
C GLU A 26 -23.46 0.70 20.99
N GLN A 27 -23.75 -0.52 20.50
CA GLN A 27 -22.94 -1.17 19.45
C GLN A 27 -23.45 -0.89 18.04
N TYR A 28 -24.66 -0.31 17.91
CA TYR A 28 -25.34 -0.04 16.64
C TYR A 28 -25.52 -1.29 15.78
N ILE A 29 -25.71 -2.43 16.45
CA ILE A 29 -26.01 -3.71 15.81
C ILE A 29 -27.53 -3.83 15.76
N PHE A 30 -28.10 -3.47 14.61
CA PHE A 30 -29.54 -3.59 14.38
C PHE A 30 -29.84 -5.02 13.93
N SER A 31 -30.31 -5.87 14.84
CA SER A 31 -30.75 -7.21 14.45
C SER A 31 -32.11 -7.13 13.75
N MET A 32 -32.30 -7.94 12.71
CA MET A 32 -33.63 -8.27 12.18
C MET A 32 -34.22 -9.54 12.84
N SER A 33 -33.47 -10.23 13.69
CA SER A 33 -33.90 -11.45 14.41
C SER A 33 -33.47 -11.42 15.89
N LYS A 34 -34.32 -11.94 16.78
CA LYS A 34 -34.06 -12.06 18.23
C LYS A 34 -32.86 -12.97 18.62
N SER A 35 -32.09 -13.50 17.66
CA SER A 35 -31.08 -14.54 17.92
C SER A 35 -29.71 -14.03 18.36
N PHE A 36 -29.37 -12.76 18.07
CA PHE A 36 -27.97 -12.33 18.22
C PHE A 36 -27.51 -12.16 19.68
N ALA A 37 -28.35 -11.62 20.57
CA ALA A 37 -28.01 -11.59 22.01
C ALA A 37 -27.88 -13.00 22.58
N SER A 38 -28.76 -13.93 22.21
CA SER A 38 -28.66 -15.34 22.63
C SER A 38 -27.36 -15.98 22.11
N GLU A 39 -26.98 -15.75 20.86
CA GLU A 39 -25.72 -16.24 20.28
C GLU A 39 -24.49 -15.71 21.05
N ILE A 40 -24.50 -14.43 21.44
CA ILE A 40 -23.43 -13.85 22.26
C ILE A 40 -23.40 -14.50 23.65
N ILE A 41 -24.55 -14.70 24.30
CA ILE A 41 -24.63 -15.38 25.60
C ILE A 41 -24.06 -16.79 25.49
N GLU A 42 -24.53 -17.59 24.53
CA GLU A 42 -24.05 -18.95 24.31
C GLU A 42 -22.53 -19.01 24.08
N LYS A 43 -21.99 -18.05 23.34
CA LYS A 43 -20.58 -18.01 22.96
C LYS A 43 -19.65 -17.50 24.08
N TYR A 44 -20.08 -16.50 24.86
CA TYR A 44 -19.18 -15.78 25.77
C TYR A 44 -19.46 -15.98 27.25
N GLU A 45 -20.66 -16.41 27.65
CA GLU A 45 -20.96 -16.66 29.06
C GLU A 45 -20.24 -17.91 29.58
N PRO A 46 -19.37 -17.79 30.60
CA PRO A 46 -18.67 -18.95 31.17
C PRO A 46 -19.50 -19.82 32.12
N ILE A 47 -20.52 -19.27 32.77
CA ILE A 47 -21.25 -19.97 33.83
C ILE A 47 -22.47 -20.66 33.20
N GLU A 48 -22.47 -22.00 33.17
CA GLU A 48 -23.50 -22.79 32.49
C GLU A 48 -24.91 -22.53 33.04
N GLU A 49 -25.06 -22.33 34.35
CA GLU A 49 -26.37 -22.01 34.95
C GLU A 49 -26.89 -20.65 34.49
N VAL A 50 -26.00 -19.67 34.30
CA VAL A 50 -26.33 -18.32 33.84
C VAL A 50 -26.67 -18.34 32.34
N LYS A 51 -25.89 -19.10 31.56
CA LYS A 51 -26.13 -19.34 30.13
C LYS A 51 -27.48 -20.01 29.89
N GLN A 52 -27.76 -21.12 30.58
CA GLN A 52 -29.05 -21.82 30.50
C GLN A 52 -30.25 -20.95 30.90
N ALA A 53 -30.03 -19.95 31.76
CA ALA A 53 -31.04 -18.98 32.15
C ALA A 53 -31.22 -17.83 31.13
N GLY A 54 -30.51 -17.83 29.99
CA GLY A 54 -30.54 -16.75 29.00
C GLY A 54 -30.00 -15.43 29.54
N GLN A 55 -29.00 -15.50 30.41
CA GLN A 55 -28.42 -14.35 31.11
C GLN A 55 -26.92 -14.26 30.82
N MET A 56 -26.35 -13.09 31.10
CA MET A 56 -24.92 -12.83 30.99
C MET A 56 -24.38 -12.21 32.28
N SER A 57 -23.33 -12.81 32.83
CA SER A 57 -22.57 -12.29 33.95
C SER A 57 -21.64 -11.15 33.52
N PHE A 58 -21.07 -10.43 34.49
CA PHE A 58 -20.06 -9.42 34.19
C PHE A 58 -18.84 -10.01 33.45
N GLU A 59 -18.44 -11.23 33.82
CA GLU A 59 -17.33 -11.93 33.16
C GLU A 59 -17.67 -12.26 31.71
N GLY A 60 -18.87 -12.81 31.44
CA GLY A 60 -19.33 -13.07 30.08
C GLY A 60 -19.38 -11.80 29.22
N PHE A 61 -19.89 -10.69 29.79
CA PHE A 61 -19.92 -9.40 29.11
C PHE A 61 -18.52 -8.84 28.85
N SER A 62 -17.59 -8.99 29.80
CA SER A 62 -16.20 -8.60 29.62
C SER A 62 -15.52 -9.42 28.52
N ARG A 63 -15.78 -10.74 28.46
CA ARG A 63 -15.28 -11.62 27.39
C ARG A 63 -15.80 -11.20 26.02
N PHE A 64 -17.09 -10.84 25.93
CA PHE A 64 -17.67 -10.31 24.70
C PHE A 64 -16.97 -9.02 24.26
N LEU A 65 -16.85 -8.02 25.15
CA LEU A 65 -16.17 -6.74 24.82
C LEU A 65 -14.68 -6.90 24.50
N CYS A 66 -14.02 -7.90 25.06
CA CYS A 66 -12.63 -8.26 24.75
C CYS A 66 -12.50 -9.21 23.56
N SER A 67 -13.60 -9.64 22.93
CA SER A 67 -13.57 -10.60 21.83
C SER A 67 -13.26 -9.95 20.48
N SER A 68 -13.10 -10.80 19.46
CA SER A 68 -12.94 -10.33 18.08
C SER A 68 -14.18 -9.59 17.54
N GLU A 69 -15.38 -9.80 18.09
CA GLU A 69 -16.62 -9.09 17.66
C GLU A 69 -16.57 -7.59 17.95
N CYS A 70 -15.82 -7.20 18.98
CA CYS A 70 -15.67 -5.83 19.40
C CYS A 70 -14.38 -5.19 18.87
N LEU A 71 -13.65 -5.82 17.94
CA LEU A 71 -12.53 -5.15 17.28
C LEU A 71 -13.01 -3.90 16.53
N LEU A 72 -12.16 -2.88 16.49
CA LEU A 72 -12.45 -1.62 15.81
C LEU A 72 -12.64 -1.81 14.30
N PHE A 73 -11.86 -2.69 13.67
CA PHE A 73 -12.07 -3.04 12.27
C PHE A 73 -13.28 -3.95 12.14
N SER A 74 -14.27 -3.51 11.38
CA SER A 74 -15.52 -4.25 11.19
C SER A 74 -15.27 -5.55 10.43
N LYS A 75 -15.87 -6.64 10.92
CA LYS A 75 -15.68 -7.99 10.34
C LYS A 75 -16.26 -8.12 8.94
N GLU A 76 -17.19 -7.26 8.55
CA GLU A 76 -17.80 -7.27 7.21
C GLU A 76 -16.76 -7.05 6.10
N PHE A 77 -15.65 -6.37 6.42
CA PHE A 77 -14.56 -6.07 5.48
C PHE A 77 -13.43 -7.12 5.48
N ASN A 78 -13.55 -8.19 6.28
CA ASN A 78 -12.56 -9.28 6.31
C ASN A 78 -12.61 -10.18 5.05
N ASN A 79 -13.67 -10.09 4.26
CA ASN A 79 -13.78 -10.75 2.97
C ASN A 79 -13.77 -9.70 1.85
N VAL A 80 -13.52 -10.15 0.63
CA VAL A 80 -13.66 -9.30 -0.56
C VAL A 80 -15.13 -8.91 -0.71
N TYR A 81 -15.40 -7.60 -0.74
CA TYR A 81 -16.76 -7.06 -0.84
C TYR A 81 -16.89 -5.96 -1.91
N GLN A 82 -15.75 -5.39 -2.35
CA GLN A 82 -15.74 -4.37 -3.38
C GLN A 82 -15.94 -5.02 -4.76
N ASP A 83 -16.38 -4.23 -5.75
CA ASP A 83 -16.48 -4.73 -7.12
C ASP A 83 -15.06 -4.95 -7.68
N MET A 84 -14.76 -6.20 -8.06
CA MET A 84 -13.46 -6.65 -8.57
C MET A 84 -13.43 -6.78 -10.10
N HIS A 85 -14.45 -6.26 -10.80
CA HIS A 85 -14.61 -6.32 -12.26
C HIS A 85 -14.23 -5.03 -13.01
N HIS A 86 -13.84 -3.97 -12.32
CA HIS A 86 -13.29 -2.78 -12.97
C HIS A 86 -11.87 -3.05 -13.52
N PRO A 87 -11.36 -2.25 -14.47
CA PRO A 87 -10.00 -2.39 -14.96
C PRO A 87 -8.94 -2.24 -13.85
N LEU A 88 -7.77 -2.86 -13.97
CA LEU A 88 -6.68 -2.75 -12.98
C LEU A 88 -6.32 -1.30 -12.61
N SER A 89 -6.44 -0.34 -13.54
CA SER A 89 -6.19 1.07 -13.28
C SER A 89 -7.14 1.69 -12.24
N ASP A 90 -8.26 1.04 -11.94
CA ASP A 90 -9.27 1.49 -10.98
C ASP A 90 -9.01 1.05 -9.54
N TYR A 91 -7.91 0.34 -9.25
CA TYR A 91 -7.60 -0.14 -7.91
C TYR A 91 -6.28 0.45 -7.39
N PHE A 92 -6.23 0.74 -6.10
CA PHE A 92 -4.96 0.82 -5.38
C PHE A 92 -4.39 -0.60 -5.21
N ILE A 93 -3.09 -0.76 -5.45
CA ILE A 93 -2.41 -2.06 -5.51
C ILE A 93 -1.25 -2.07 -4.52
N SER A 94 -1.24 -3.02 -3.58
CA SER A 94 -0.16 -3.14 -2.60
C SER A 94 1.16 -3.47 -3.32
N SER A 95 2.15 -2.59 -3.19
CA SER A 95 3.37 -2.64 -4.04
C SER A 95 4.64 -2.45 -3.22
N SER A 96 5.65 -3.28 -3.48
CA SER A 96 6.97 -3.17 -2.86
C SER A 96 8.01 -2.59 -3.81
N HIS A 97 9.04 -1.99 -3.22
CA HIS A 97 10.25 -1.51 -3.89
C HIS A 97 11.46 -2.32 -3.42
N ASN A 98 12.34 -2.70 -4.34
CA ASN A 98 13.52 -3.54 -4.12
C ASN A 98 13.25 -4.69 -3.13
N THR A 99 12.23 -5.49 -3.45
CA THR A 99 11.63 -6.49 -2.53
C THR A 99 12.63 -7.51 -1.99
N TYR A 100 13.71 -7.75 -2.72
CA TYR A 100 14.79 -8.65 -2.33
C TYR A 100 15.61 -8.12 -1.14
N LEU A 101 15.62 -6.81 -0.88
CA LEU A 101 16.40 -6.21 0.21
C LEU A 101 15.69 -6.32 1.55
N ILE A 102 16.39 -6.85 2.55
CA ILE A 102 15.90 -6.92 3.93
C ILE A 102 16.55 -5.89 4.87
N SER A 103 17.40 -5.00 4.34
CA SER A 103 17.88 -3.81 5.07
C SER A 103 18.15 -2.60 4.16
N ASN A 104 19.31 -1.94 4.27
CA ASN A 104 19.69 -0.76 3.52
C ASN A 104 20.04 -1.07 2.05
N GLN A 105 20.04 -0.05 1.20
CA GLN A 105 20.22 -0.18 -0.25
C GLN A 105 21.68 -0.44 -0.68
N LEU A 106 22.68 -0.21 0.17
CA LEU A 106 24.10 -0.22 -0.25
C LEU A 106 24.86 -1.48 0.15
N LEU A 107 24.57 -1.99 1.35
CA LEU A 107 25.28 -3.08 2.02
C LEU A 107 24.31 -4.15 2.54
N GLY A 108 23.00 -3.92 2.43
CA GLY A 108 21.99 -4.83 2.96
C GLY A 108 22.01 -6.19 2.28
N PRO A 109 21.73 -7.29 3.00
CA PRO A 109 21.56 -8.58 2.36
C PRO A 109 20.29 -8.57 1.49
N SER A 110 20.41 -9.19 0.32
CA SER A 110 19.28 -9.68 -0.45
C SER A 110 18.90 -11.07 0.07
N ASP A 111 17.62 -11.25 0.39
CA ASP A 111 17.10 -12.50 0.96
C ASP A 111 15.73 -12.85 0.36
N ILE A 112 15.46 -14.15 0.19
CA ILE A 112 14.17 -14.68 -0.26
C ILE A 112 13.05 -14.28 0.70
N TRP A 113 13.36 -14.13 1.99
CA TRP A 113 12.42 -13.68 3.00
C TRP A 113 11.73 -12.36 2.66
N GLY A 114 12.39 -11.44 1.94
CA GLY A 114 11.77 -10.19 1.50
C GLY A 114 10.53 -10.41 0.63
N TYR A 115 10.61 -11.36 -0.31
CA TYR A 115 9.48 -11.76 -1.16
C TYR A 115 8.39 -12.50 -0.39
N GLU A 116 8.78 -13.46 0.46
CA GLU A 116 7.83 -14.22 1.29
C GLU A 116 7.04 -13.29 2.21
N SER A 117 7.75 -12.43 2.94
CA SER A 117 7.18 -11.45 3.87
C SER A 117 6.24 -10.48 3.16
N ALA A 118 6.61 -9.96 1.98
CA ALA A 118 5.76 -9.08 1.20
C ALA A 118 4.46 -9.78 0.76
N LEU A 119 4.53 -11.02 0.26
CA LEU A 119 3.36 -11.79 -0.20
C LEU A 119 2.44 -12.20 0.97
N VAL A 120 3.02 -12.62 2.11
CA VAL A 120 2.26 -12.91 3.35
C VAL A 120 1.56 -11.65 3.87
N LYS A 121 2.13 -10.46 3.65
CA LYS A 121 1.50 -9.17 3.96
C LYS A 121 0.51 -8.69 2.88
N GLY A 122 0.20 -9.51 1.88
CA GLY A 122 -0.77 -9.19 0.83
C GLY A 122 -0.24 -8.31 -0.30
N CYS A 123 1.09 -8.13 -0.43
CA CYS A 123 1.69 -7.39 -1.55
C CYS A 123 1.40 -8.07 -2.90
N ARG A 124 1.04 -7.28 -3.92
CA ARG A 124 0.61 -7.74 -5.25
C ARG A 124 1.49 -7.22 -6.38
N CYS A 125 2.42 -6.29 -6.14
CA CYS A 125 3.44 -5.89 -7.11
C CYS A 125 4.82 -5.97 -6.48
N LEU A 126 5.67 -6.86 -7.02
CA LEU A 126 7.00 -7.16 -6.50
C LEU A 126 8.06 -6.69 -7.49
N GLU A 127 9.07 -5.99 -7.02
CA GLU A 127 10.24 -5.61 -7.83
C GLU A 127 11.34 -6.67 -7.80
N ILE A 128 11.96 -6.92 -8.96
CA ILE A 128 13.06 -7.87 -9.16
C ILE A 128 14.11 -7.25 -10.08
N ASP A 129 15.29 -6.93 -9.52
CA ASP A 129 16.39 -6.34 -10.27
C ASP A 129 17.26 -7.44 -10.85
N CYS A 130 17.16 -7.65 -12.16
CA CYS A 130 17.74 -8.80 -12.84
C CYS A 130 19.09 -8.41 -13.46
N TRP A 131 20.15 -9.14 -13.07
CA TRP A 131 21.51 -8.92 -13.55
C TRP A 131 22.13 -10.21 -14.06
N ASP A 132 23.08 -10.08 -14.98
CA ASP A 132 23.85 -11.21 -15.46
C ASP A 132 24.61 -11.90 -14.31
N GLY A 133 24.44 -13.21 -14.17
CA GLY A 133 25.23 -14.04 -13.26
C GLY A 133 26.19 -14.97 -13.97
N SER A 134 26.98 -15.70 -13.18
CA SER A 134 27.92 -16.71 -13.69
C SER A 134 27.19 -17.91 -14.28
N GLN A 135 27.85 -18.65 -15.17
CA GLN A 135 27.32 -19.90 -15.73
C GLN A 135 25.97 -19.74 -16.45
N ASN A 136 25.69 -18.54 -16.97
CA ASN A 136 24.43 -18.20 -17.64
C ASN A 136 23.20 -18.30 -16.72
N GLU A 137 23.37 -18.11 -15.41
CA GLU A 137 22.28 -18.05 -14.43
C GLU A 137 22.04 -16.60 -13.99
N PRO A 138 20.89 -15.99 -14.31
CA PRO A 138 20.54 -14.64 -13.88
C PRO A 138 20.46 -14.53 -12.36
N VAL A 139 20.91 -13.39 -11.83
CA VAL A 139 20.91 -13.08 -10.39
C VAL A 139 20.08 -11.85 -10.07
N VAL A 140 19.67 -11.75 -8.81
CA VAL A 140 18.89 -10.63 -8.26
C VAL A 140 19.69 -9.95 -7.16
N TYR A 141 19.95 -8.65 -7.32
CA TYR A 141 20.59 -7.78 -6.33
C TYR A 141 20.49 -6.31 -6.77
N HIS A 142 20.86 -5.39 -5.88
CA HIS A 142 20.88 -3.98 -6.22
C HIS A 142 22.18 -3.63 -6.97
N GLY A 143 22.05 -3.27 -8.24
CA GLY A 143 23.16 -2.99 -9.14
C GLY A 143 24.16 -1.97 -8.60
N TYR A 144 25.44 -2.15 -8.92
CA TYR A 144 26.52 -1.24 -8.51
C TYR A 144 26.68 -1.05 -6.98
N THR A 145 26.10 -1.95 -6.18
CA THR A 145 26.26 -1.98 -4.72
C THR A 145 26.92 -3.27 -4.24
N LEU A 146 27.11 -3.39 -2.93
CA LEU A 146 27.72 -4.56 -2.27
C LEU A 146 26.66 -5.48 -1.62
N THR A 147 25.40 -5.35 -2.04
CA THR A 147 24.31 -6.22 -1.59
C THR A 147 24.55 -7.67 -2.03
N SER A 148 24.11 -8.64 -1.24
CA SER A 148 24.24 -10.06 -1.62
C SER A 148 23.38 -10.41 -2.82
N LYS A 149 23.70 -11.52 -3.49
CA LYS A 149 23.01 -11.95 -4.72
C LYS A 149 22.14 -13.17 -4.46
N LEU A 150 20.96 -13.18 -5.04
CA LEU A 150 20.08 -14.35 -5.11
C LEU A 150 20.04 -14.88 -6.54
N LEU A 151 19.84 -16.19 -6.72
CA LEU A 151 19.53 -16.71 -8.05
C LEU A 151 18.11 -16.32 -8.43
N PHE A 152 17.91 -15.81 -9.65
CA PHE A 152 16.59 -15.45 -10.17
C PHE A 152 15.63 -16.64 -10.12
N LYS A 153 16.13 -17.83 -10.47
CA LYS A 153 15.37 -19.09 -10.38
C LYS A 153 14.78 -19.32 -8.99
N THR A 154 15.59 -19.16 -7.95
CA THR A 154 15.15 -19.35 -6.54
C THR A 154 14.10 -18.31 -6.15
N VAL A 155 14.27 -17.05 -6.59
CA VAL A 155 13.28 -15.99 -6.36
C VAL A 155 11.93 -16.36 -6.98
N ILE A 156 11.89 -16.81 -8.24
CA ILE A 156 10.64 -17.19 -8.91
C ILE A 156 10.01 -18.43 -8.26
N GLN A 157 10.80 -19.41 -7.79
CA GLN A 157 10.29 -20.56 -7.03
C GLN A 157 9.58 -20.13 -5.74
N ALA A 158 10.18 -19.20 -4.99
CA ALA A 158 9.57 -18.67 -3.78
C ALA A 158 8.29 -17.90 -4.10
N ILE A 159 8.32 -17.00 -5.08
CA ILE A 159 7.13 -16.24 -5.51
C ILE A 159 6.00 -17.18 -5.91
N HIS A 160 6.26 -18.21 -6.72
CA HIS A 160 5.23 -19.17 -7.13
C HIS A 160 4.55 -19.85 -5.95
N LYS A 161 5.32 -20.22 -4.92
CA LYS A 161 4.80 -20.85 -3.70
C LYS A 161 3.89 -19.93 -2.88
N TYR A 162 4.19 -18.63 -2.82
CA TYR A 162 3.50 -17.68 -1.95
C TYR A 162 2.56 -16.70 -2.68
N ALA A 163 2.54 -16.68 -4.02
CA ALA A 163 1.81 -15.68 -4.81
C ALA A 163 0.35 -15.56 -4.38
N PHE A 164 -0.32 -16.69 -4.13
CA PHE A 164 -1.77 -16.73 -3.88
C PHE A 164 -2.16 -17.24 -2.49
N ILE A 165 -1.23 -17.28 -1.52
CA ILE A 165 -1.54 -17.81 -0.17
C ILE A 165 -2.48 -16.90 0.65
N THR A 166 -2.48 -15.60 0.36
CA THR A 166 -3.27 -14.58 1.09
C THR A 166 -4.35 -13.93 0.24
N SER A 167 -4.29 -14.10 -1.08
CA SER A 167 -5.18 -13.45 -2.04
C SER A 167 -5.13 -14.17 -3.37
N ASP A 168 -6.29 -14.42 -3.97
CA ASP A 168 -6.42 -15.05 -5.30
C ASP A 168 -6.13 -14.06 -6.44
N TYR A 169 -6.03 -12.77 -6.15
CA TYR A 169 -5.88 -11.71 -7.15
C TYR A 169 -4.46 -11.63 -7.71
N PRO A 170 -4.30 -11.05 -8.92
CA PRO A 170 -3.06 -11.12 -9.66
C PRO A 170 -1.83 -10.58 -8.93
N VAL A 171 -0.67 -11.11 -9.29
CA VAL A 171 0.64 -10.59 -8.87
C VAL A 171 1.38 -10.01 -10.07
N VAL A 172 1.94 -8.81 -9.95
CA VAL A 172 2.78 -8.16 -10.97
C VAL A 172 4.24 -8.30 -10.58
N LEU A 173 5.06 -8.86 -11.47
CA LEU A 173 6.52 -8.90 -11.34
C LEU A 173 7.11 -7.74 -12.14
N SER A 174 7.52 -6.68 -11.46
CA SER A 174 8.23 -5.54 -12.05
C SER A 174 9.71 -5.88 -12.19
N LEU A 175 10.13 -6.22 -13.40
CA LEU A 175 11.52 -6.56 -13.69
C LEU A 175 12.31 -5.31 -14.03
N GLU A 176 13.33 -5.00 -13.24
CA GLU A 176 14.37 -4.05 -13.64
C GLU A 176 15.49 -4.83 -14.34
N ASN A 177 15.39 -4.92 -15.66
CA ASN A 177 16.20 -5.85 -16.46
C ASN A 177 17.51 -5.23 -16.97
N HIS A 178 18.63 -5.70 -16.42
CA HIS A 178 20.01 -5.35 -16.82
C HIS A 178 20.75 -6.54 -17.46
N CYS A 179 20.05 -7.62 -17.78
CA CYS A 179 20.66 -8.84 -18.33
C CYS A 179 20.99 -8.71 -19.82
N SER A 180 22.03 -9.41 -20.25
CA SER A 180 22.34 -9.61 -21.66
C SER A 180 21.24 -10.45 -22.34
N PRO A 181 21.05 -10.35 -23.67
CA PRO A 181 20.00 -11.09 -24.36
C PRO A 181 19.98 -12.61 -24.10
N PRO A 182 21.12 -13.33 -24.04
CA PRO A 182 21.11 -14.75 -23.66
C PRO A 182 20.54 -15.01 -22.26
N GLN A 183 20.86 -14.17 -21.27
CA GLN A 183 20.30 -14.31 -19.93
C GLN A 183 18.84 -13.83 -19.83
N GLN A 184 18.41 -12.92 -20.71
CA GLN A 184 16.98 -12.59 -20.84
C GLN A 184 16.16 -13.79 -21.34
N GLU A 185 16.71 -14.62 -22.24
CA GLU A 185 16.08 -15.88 -22.66
C GLU A 185 15.98 -16.84 -21.47
N VAL A 186 17.04 -16.98 -20.68
CA VAL A 186 17.02 -17.80 -19.44
C VAL A 186 15.98 -17.29 -18.44
N ILE A 187 15.82 -15.96 -18.28
CA ILE A 187 14.74 -15.39 -17.47
C ILE A 187 13.37 -15.84 -17.99
N ALA A 188 13.15 -15.76 -19.31
CA ALA A 188 11.89 -16.16 -19.92
C ALA A 188 11.60 -17.65 -19.70
N ASP A 189 12.61 -18.51 -19.86
CA ASP A 189 12.51 -19.96 -19.62
C ASP A 189 12.20 -20.27 -18.15
N ILE A 190 12.86 -19.59 -17.22
CA ILE A 190 12.60 -19.74 -15.77
C ILE A 190 11.16 -19.34 -15.45
N LEU A 191 10.70 -18.20 -15.97
CA LEU A 191 9.33 -17.74 -15.75
C LEU A 191 8.31 -18.75 -16.30
N GLN A 192 8.47 -19.19 -17.54
CA GLN A 192 7.54 -20.15 -18.16
C GLN A 192 7.57 -21.52 -17.46
N SER A 193 8.76 -22.04 -17.15
CA SER A 193 8.91 -23.38 -16.57
C SER A 193 8.42 -23.47 -15.13
N ILE A 194 8.61 -22.43 -14.31
CA ILE A 194 8.22 -22.45 -12.90
C ILE A 194 6.77 -22.01 -12.72
N LEU A 195 6.36 -20.92 -13.37
CA LEU A 195 5.04 -20.33 -13.16
C LEU A 195 3.95 -21.03 -13.97
N GLY A 196 4.30 -21.69 -15.07
CA GLY A 196 3.38 -22.47 -15.90
C GLY A 196 2.09 -21.71 -16.21
N ASP A 197 0.94 -22.31 -15.88
CA ASP A 197 -0.38 -21.73 -16.13
C ASP A 197 -0.68 -20.48 -15.33
N SER A 198 0.03 -20.22 -14.22
CA SER A 198 -0.10 -18.97 -13.47
C SER A 198 0.53 -17.80 -14.22
N LEU A 199 1.47 -18.00 -15.14
CA LEU A 199 2.02 -16.91 -15.95
C LEU A 199 0.99 -16.44 -16.99
N LEU A 200 0.72 -15.13 -17.02
CA LEU A 200 -0.02 -14.53 -18.12
C LEU A 200 0.93 -14.31 -19.32
N SER A 201 0.86 -15.19 -20.31
CA SER A 201 1.75 -15.18 -21.48
C SER A 201 1.05 -14.80 -22.80
N ASP A 202 -0.23 -14.43 -22.75
CA ASP A 202 -1.01 -14.04 -23.94
C ASP A 202 -2.16 -13.09 -23.55
N ILE A 203 -2.73 -12.43 -24.55
CA ILE A 203 -3.93 -11.60 -24.38
C ILE A 203 -5.15 -12.43 -23.98
N LEU A 204 -6.07 -11.79 -23.25
CA LEU A 204 -7.39 -12.33 -22.95
C LEU A 204 -8.39 -11.82 -24.00
N ASP A 205 -9.24 -12.70 -24.51
CA ASP A 205 -10.15 -12.42 -25.64
C ASP A 205 -11.09 -11.22 -25.37
N ASP A 206 -11.55 -11.05 -24.12
CA ASP A 206 -12.45 -9.96 -23.72
C ASP A 206 -11.73 -8.62 -23.43
N PHE A 207 -10.40 -8.57 -23.58
CA PHE A 207 -9.54 -7.46 -23.15
C PHE A 207 -8.51 -7.09 -24.23
N LEU A 208 -8.98 -6.84 -25.45
CA LEU A 208 -8.14 -6.46 -26.59
C LEU A 208 -7.72 -4.97 -26.58
N ASP A 209 -8.54 -4.11 -25.98
CA ASP A 209 -8.44 -2.64 -26.03
C ASP A 209 -8.52 -1.96 -24.65
N LYS A 210 -8.56 -2.75 -23.57
CA LYS A 210 -8.68 -2.27 -22.18
C LYS A 210 -7.92 -3.18 -21.21
N LEU A 211 -7.56 -2.63 -20.05
CA LEU A 211 -6.94 -3.42 -18.99
C LEU A 211 -7.92 -4.45 -18.43
N PRO A 212 -7.47 -5.67 -18.09
CA PRO A 212 -8.30 -6.64 -17.39
C PRO A 212 -8.65 -6.18 -15.99
N SER A 213 -9.64 -6.83 -15.39
CA SER A 213 -9.96 -6.65 -13.99
C SER A 213 -9.14 -7.58 -13.09
N PRO A 214 -9.03 -7.28 -11.77
CA PRO A 214 -8.49 -8.24 -10.81
C PRO A 214 -9.20 -9.60 -10.90
N GLU A 215 -10.53 -9.62 -11.07
CA GLU A 215 -11.30 -10.86 -11.19
C GLU A 215 -10.90 -11.68 -12.43
N ALA A 216 -10.78 -11.05 -13.60
CA ALA A 216 -10.40 -11.71 -14.84
C ALA A 216 -8.96 -12.27 -14.80
N LEU A 217 -8.15 -11.79 -13.87
CA LEU A 217 -6.74 -12.15 -13.69
C LEU A 217 -6.49 -12.98 -12.42
N LYS A 218 -7.52 -13.55 -11.80
CA LYS A 218 -7.32 -14.44 -10.65
C LYS A 218 -6.32 -15.54 -10.96
N PHE A 219 -5.43 -15.79 -10.01
CA PHE A 219 -4.33 -16.76 -10.09
C PHE A 219 -3.33 -16.50 -11.22
N LYS A 220 -3.30 -15.28 -11.79
CA LYS A 220 -2.33 -14.88 -12.81
C LYS A 220 -1.19 -14.04 -12.25
N ILE A 221 -0.01 -14.24 -12.82
CA ILE A 221 1.22 -13.50 -12.58
C ILE A 221 1.57 -12.78 -13.88
N LEU A 222 1.64 -11.46 -13.81
CA LEU A 222 1.95 -10.59 -14.94
C LEU A 222 3.42 -10.17 -14.89
N VAL A 223 4.05 -10.08 -16.05
CA VAL A 223 5.41 -9.55 -16.19
C VAL A 223 5.35 -8.10 -16.64
N ARG A 224 5.87 -7.20 -15.80
CA ARG A 224 6.10 -5.80 -16.15
C ARG A 224 7.55 -5.62 -16.55
N ASN A 225 7.79 -5.35 -17.84
CA ASN A 225 9.11 -5.11 -18.41
C ASN A 225 8.98 -4.32 -19.73
N LYS A 226 10.09 -4.04 -20.39
CA LYS A 226 10.15 -3.51 -21.77
C LYS A 226 9.56 -4.54 -22.75
N LYS A 227 8.88 -4.04 -23.78
CA LYS A 227 8.23 -4.85 -24.81
C LYS A 227 8.55 -4.34 -26.22
N ILE A 228 8.85 -5.27 -27.11
CA ILE A 228 8.95 -5.11 -28.55
C ILE A 228 7.61 -5.44 -29.21
N GLY A 229 7.19 -4.58 -30.14
CA GLY A 229 5.99 -4.81 -30.95
C GLY A 229 4.67 -4.67 -30.20
N THR A 230 3.58 -5.04 -30.87
CA THR A 230 2.21 -4.94 -30.35
C THR A 230 1.74 -6.24 -29.68
N LEU A 231 0.61 -6.16 -28.97
CA LEU A 231 -0.05 -7.34 -28.39
C LEU A 231 -0.49 -8.35 -29.47
N LEU A 232 -1.01 -7.88 -30.61
CA LEU A 232 -1.43 -8.75 -31.72
C LEU A 232 -0.25 -9.46 -32.38
N GLU A 233 0.88 -8.77 -32.54
CA GLU A 233 2.11 -9.37 -33.03
C GLU A 233 2.63 -10.44 -32.06
N THR A 234 2.53 -10.19 -30.75
CA THR A 234 2.89 -11.16 -29.71
C THR A 234 2.01 -12.41 -29.78
N HIS A 235 0.69 -12.21 -29.88
CA HIS A 235 -0.29 -13.28 -30.04
C HIS A 235 -0.02 -14.12 -31.30
N SER A 236 0.28 -13.46 -32.42
CA SER A 236 0.61 -14.12 -33.70
C SER A 236 1.89 -14.97 -33.62
N ARG A 237 2.78 -14.68 -32.67
CA ARG A 237 4.01 -15.45 -32.43
C ARG A 237 3.84 -16.57 -31.39
N LYS A 238 2.63 -16.82 -30.90
CA LYS A 238 2.38 -17.88 -29.92
C LYS A 238 2.77 -19.24 -30.50
N GLY A 239 3.49 -20.04 -29.71
CA GLY A 239 3.98 -21.37 -30.10
C GLY A 239 5.16 -21.37 -31.08
N LEU A 240 5.66 -20.20 -31.51
CA LEU A 240 6.89 -20.11 -32.29
C LEU A 240 8.11 -20.06 -31.38
N ASP A 241 9.23 -20.63 -31.85
CA ASP A 241 10.52 -20.47 -31.18
C ASP A 241 11.04 -19.03 -31.34
N LYS A 242 11.49 -18.46 -30.23
CA LYS A 242 11.94 -17.07 -30.09
C LYS A 242 13.40 -16.97 -29.65
N HIS A 243 14.06 -18.10 -29.39
CA HIS A 243 15.47 -18.12 -28.98
C HIS A 243 16.37 -17.57 -30.10
N GLY A 244 17.37 -16.79 -29.69
CA GLY A 244 18.26 -16.06 -30.59
C GLY A 244 17.63 -14.84 -31.27
N LYS A 245 16.33 -14.56 -31.08
CA LYS A 245 15.67 -13.38 -31.67
C LYS A 245 15.77 -12.20 -30.71
N VAL A 246 16.56 -11.21 -31.10
CA VAL A 246 16.85 -10.02 -30.31
C VAL A 246 16.58 -8.78 -31.14
N GLU A 247 15.83 -7.84 -30.59
CA GLU A 247 15.52 -6.57 -31.25
C GLU A 247 16.01 -5.38 -30.43
N GLU A 248 16.20 -4.24 -31.10
CA GLU A 248 16.57 -2.98 -30.45
C GLU A 248 15.31 -2.25 -29.96
N TYR A 249 15.29 -1.94 -28.66
CA TYR A 249 14.30 -1.07 -28.03
C TYR A 249 14.92 0.32 -27.82
N GLU A 250 14.23 1.36 -28.29
CA GLU A 250 14.60 2.74 -27.97
C GLU A 250 14.04 3.14 -26.61
N GLU A 251 14.91 3.33 -25.63
CA GLU A 251 14.55 3.93 -24.36
C GLU A 251 14.97 5.41 -24.32
N TYR A 252 14.19 6.19 -23.59
CA TYR A 252 14.48 7.59 -23.34
C TYR A 252 15.13 7.71 -21.96
N GLU A 253 16.37 8.17 -21.87
CA GLU A 253 17.04 8.46 -20.60
C GLU A 253 16.74 9.89 -20.16
N ASP A 254 16.64 10.09 -18.84
CA ASP A 254 16.53 11.44 -18.26
C ASP A 254 17.90 12.07 -18.36
N ILE A 255 17.95 13.32 -18.81
CA ILE A 255 19.13 14.13 -18.62
C ILE A 255 19.02 14.71 -17.23
N ASP A 256 19.83 14.22 -16.30
CA ASP A 256 19.97 14.82 -14.98
C ASP A 256 20.34 16.30 -15.15
N GLN A 257 19.46 17.18 -14.66
CA GLN A 257 19.71 18.63 -14.70
C GLN A 257 20.97 19.02 -13.91
N GLU A 258 21.39 18.20 -12.94
CA GLU A 258 22.63 18.37 -12.18
C GLU A 258 23.87 18.00 -13.02
N GLU A 259 23.82 16.95 -13.85
CA GLU A 259 24.94 16.60 -14.74
C GLU A 259 25.22 17.68 -15.79
N GLU A 260 24.18 18.33 -16.32
CA GLU A 260 24.34 19.47 -17.23
C GLU A 260 24.85 20.72 -16.51
N ALA A 261 24.44 20.97 -15.27
CA ALA A 261 24.98 22.08 -14.49
C ALA A 261 26.49 21.94 -14.25
N ASP A 262 26.97 20.71 -14.03
CA ASP A 262 28.39 20.41 -13.87
C ASP A 262 29.15 20.35 -15.21
N LYS A 263 28.54 19.83 -16.29
CA LYS A 263 29.12 19.92 -17.64
C LYS A 263 29.17 21.36 -18.16
N ALA A 264 28.21 22.22 -17.82
CA ALA A 264 28.19 23.65 -18.17
C ALA A 264 29.20 24.46 -17.35
N LYS A 265 29.51 24.05 -16.12
CA LYS A 265 30.63 24.61 -15.33
C LYS A 265 31.98 24.15 -15.86
N SER A 266 32.10 22.89 -16.28
CA SER A 266 33.34 22.35 -16.85
C SER A 266 33.65 22.91 -18.25
N SER A 267 32.63 23.13 -19.10
CA SER A 267 32.81 23.71 -20.44
C SER A 267 33.10 25.21 -20.41
N ARG A 268 32.69 25.93 -19.36
CA ARG A 268 33.09 27.33 -19.10
C ARG A 268 34.56 27.48 -18.69
N LEU A 269 35.22 26.40 -18.26
CA LEU A 269 36.63 26.41 -17.86
C LEU A 269 37.59 26.11 -19.04
N THR A 270 37.09 25.80 -20.24
CA THR A 270 37.93 25.36 -21.39
C THR A 270 37.81 26.21 -22.66
N ILE A 271 37.17 27.37 -22.61
CA ILE A 271 37.17 28.31 -23.75
C ILE A 271 37.78 29.64 -23.30
N ASN A 272 39.11 29.65 -23.24
CA ASN A 272 39.93 30.83 -23.46
C ASN A 272 41.19 30.33 -24.15
N LEU A 273 41.18 30.35 -25.49
CA LEU A 273 42.28 30.77 -26.35
C LEU A 273 41.97 30.39 -27.80
N THR A 274 42.08 31.40 -28.67
CA THR A 274 42.03 31.40 -30.14
C THR A 274 40.69 31.70 -30.82
N ASP A 275 40.84 32.38 -31.95
CA ASP A 275 40.14 33.57 -32.41
C ASP A 275 39.35 33.25 -33.70
N SER A 276 38.29 34.05 -33.91
CA SER A 276 37.55 34.34 -35.16
C SER A 276 37.31 33.25 -36.22
N SER A 277 36.04 32.93 -36.45
CA SER A 277 35.36 33.21 -37.73
C SER A 277 33.88 32.80 -37.73
N GLU A 278 33.12 33.58 -38.46
CA GLU A 278 31.67 33.63 -38.61
C GLU A 278 31.04 32.30 -39.08
N LYS A 279 29.83 32.00 -38.59
CA LYS A 279 28.64 31.79 -39.43
C LYS A 279 27.36 31.64 -38.59
N GLU A 280 26.40 32.48 -38.94
CA GLU A 280 25.00 32.42 -38.52
C GLU A 280 24.36 31.08 -38.88
N THR A 281 23.51 30.55 -37.99
CA THR A 281 22.28 29.85 -38.40
C THR A 281 21.31 29.74 -37.22
N GLU A 282 20.25 30.55 -37.32
CA GLU A 282 18.89 30.42 -36.82
C GLU A 282 18.65 29.61 -35.52
N SER A 283 18.57 30.35 -34.42
CA SER A 283 17.92 29.95 -33.17
C SER A 283 16.39 29.94 -33.34
N LYS A 284 15.81 28.76 -33.61
CA LYS A 284 14.40 28.51 -33.30
C LYS A 284 14.26 28.12 -31.83
N THR A 285 13.84 29.10 -31.05
CA THR A 285 13.33 28.96 -29.69
C THR A 285 12.12 28.02 -29.67
N SER A 286 12.27 26.85 -29.05
CA SER A 286 11.13 26.05 -28.57
C SER A 286 11.28 25.87 -27.07
N ALA A 287 10.29 26.38 -26.34
CA ALA A 287 10.25 26.37 -24.90
C ALA A 287 9.86 24.98 -24.37
N GLY A 288 10.66 24.45 -23.44
CA GLY A 288 10.12 23.70 -22.29
C GLY A 288 9.88 22.19 -22.41
N LEU A 289 10.54 21.45 -23.29
CA LEU A 289 10.58 19.98 -23.21
C LEU A 289 11.86 19.52 -22.50
N PRO A 290 11.80 18.53 -21.58
CA PRO A 290 13.00 17.85 -21.12
C PRO A 290 13.70 17.25 -22.33
N PHE A 291 14.99 17.55 -22.53
CA PHE A 291 15.80 16.82 -23.50
C PHE A 291 15.90 15.37 -23.00
N PHE A 292 15.33 14.42 -23.74
CA PHE A 292 15.54 13.00 -23.48
C PHE A 292 16.66 12.50 -24.39
N ARG A 293 17.62 11.76 -23.84
CA ARG A 293 18.64 11.09 -24.66
C ARG A 293 18.10 9.72 -25.09
N LYS A 294 18.18 9.42 -26.38
CA LYS A 294 17.79 8.08 -26.87
C LYS A 294 18.93 7.10 -26.63
N LYS A 295 18.64 6.02 -25.92
CA LYS A 295 19.53 4.88 -25.77
C LYS A 295 18.87 3.66 -26.38
N LYS A 296 19.69 2.85 -27.06
CA LYS A 296 19.26 1.60 -27.66
C LYS A 296 19.62 0.46 -26.73
N VAL A 297 18.64 -0.33 -26.33
CA VAL A 297 18.84 -1.52 -25.50
C VAL A 297 18.38 -2.74 -26.28
N LYS A 298 19.11 -3.84 -26.14
CA LYS A 298 18.75 -5.11 -26.78
C LYS A 298 17.77 -5.87 -25.91
N VAL A 299 16.64 -6.28 -26.49
CA VAL A 299 15.59 -7.04 -25.80
C VAL A 299 15.40 -8.38 -26.51
N ALA A 300 15.50 -9.48 -25.76
CA ALA A 300 15.19 -10.80 -26.26
C ALA A 300 13.67 -10.95 -26.45
N LEU A 301 13.26 -11.44 -27.61
CA LEU A 301 11.85 -11.57 -27.97
C LEU A 301 11.13 -12.56 -27.05
N ALA A 302 11.84 -13.58 -26.56
CA ALA A 302 11.33 -14.55 -25.59
C ALA A 302 10.81 -13.89 -24.30
N LEU A 303 11.53 -12.90 -23.76
CA LEU A 303 11.12 -12.17 -22.55
C LEU A 303 10.08 -11.08 -22.87
N SER A 304 10.27 -10.35 -23.98
CA SER A 304 9.34 -9.31 -24.45
C SER A 304 7.91 -9.85 -24.64
N ASP A 305 7.79 -11.07 -25.14
CA ASP A 305 6.49 -11.68 -25.42
C ASP A 305 5.76 -12.15 -24.16
N LEU A 306 6.41 -12.18 -22.99
CA LEU A 306 5.75 -12.39 -21.69
C LEU A 306 5.13 -11.10 -21.12
N VAL A 307 5.42 -9.96 -21.72
CA VAL A 307 4.85 -8.66 -21.32
C VAL A 307 3.54 -8.42 -22.07
N ILE A 308 2.42 -8.49 -21.36
CA ILE A 308 1.08 -8.30 -21.94
C ILE A 308 0.50 -6.95 -21.50
N TYR A 309 -0.23 -6.90 -20.38
CA TYR A 309 -0.97 -5.70 -19.94
C TYR A 309 -0.15 -4.71 -19.10
N THR A 310 1.15 -4.91 -18.99
CA THR A 310 2.03 -4.16 -18.10
C THR A 310 3.34 -3.76 -18.78
N LYS A 311 3.28 -3.28 -20.03
CA LYS A 311 4.47 -2.73 -20.70
C LYS A 311 5.03 -1.57 -19.88
N ALA A 312 6.31 -1.61 -19.55
CA ALA A 312 6.99 -0.49 -18.88
C ALA A 312 7.32 0.60 -19.92
N GLU A 313 6.68 1.76 -19.79
CA GLU A 313 6.88 2.91 -20.67
C GLU A 313 7.31 4.13 -19.84
N LYS A 314 8.22 4.94 -20.37
CA LYS A 314 8.70 6.11 -19.65
C LYS A 314 7.65 7.22 -19.64
N PHE A 315 7.39 7.78 -18.46
CA PHE A 315 6.58 8.98 -18.37
C PHE A 315 7.30 10.18 -18.98
N ARG A 316 6.70 10.82 -20.00
CA ARG A 316 7.24 12.04 -20.61
C ARG A 316 6.46 13.27 -20.15
N SER A 317 5.15 13.24 -20.31
CA SER A 317 4.21 14.26 -19.86
C SER A 317 2.79 13.71 -19.88
N PHE A 318 1.87 14.36 -19.18
CA PHE A 318 0.43 14.03 -19.26
C PHE A 318 -0.13 14.24 -20.66
N SER A 319 0.31 15.28 -21.38
CA SER A 319 -0.13 15.53 -22.76
C SER A 319 0.30 14.41 -23.71
N TYR A 320 1.57 13.98 -23.62
CA TYR A 320 2.07 12.86 -24.40
C TYR A 320 1.30 11.58 -24.09
N SER A 321 1.07 11.30 -22.81
CA SER A 321 0.34 10.11 -22.37
C SER A 321 -1.08 10.08 -22.92
N ARG A 322 -1.79 11.22 -22.91
CA ARG A 322 -3.16 11.31 -23.44
C ARG A 322 -3.26 11.02 -24.94
N GLU A 323 -2.23 11.37 -25.70
CA GLU A 323 -2.27 11.29 -27.16
C GLU A 323 -1.67 9.99 -27.69
N TYR A 324 -0.66 9.44 -27.02
CA TYR A 324 0.16 8.34 -27.56
C TYR A 324 0.22 7.08 -26.71
N GLN A 325 0.02 7.18 -25.39
CA GLN A 325 0.19 6.03 -24.49
C GLN A 325 -0.96 5.04 -24.66
N GLN A 326 -0.59 3.76 -24.75
CA GLN A 326 -1.52 2.66 -24.94
C GLN A 326 -2.04 2.14 -23.58
N PHE A 327 -3.23 1.55 -23.56
CA PHE A 327 -3.87 1.09 -22.31
C PHE A 327 -3.04 0.05 -21.53
N PHE A 328 -2.24 -0.75 -22.24
CA PHE A 328 -1.36 -1.78 -21.67
C PHE A 328 0.00 -1.24 -21.24
N GLU A 329 0.24 0.07 -21.38
CA GLU A 329 1.46 0.75 -20.96
C GLU A 329 1.31 1.33 -19.55
N SER A 330 2.34 1.12 -18.74
CA SER A 330 2.45 1.56 -17.35
C SER A 330 3.68 2.41 -17.16
N ASN A 331 3.59 3.44 -16.31
CA ASN A 331 4.70 4.34 -16.05
C ASN A 331 5.32 4.12 -14.67
N SER A 332 6.61 4.41 -14.54
CA SER A 332 7.29 4.63 -13.26
C SER A 332 7.66 6.10 -13.12
N ILE A 333 7.38 6.70 -11.97
CA ILE A 333 7.76 8.09 -11.65
C ILE A 333 8.37 8.10 -10.24
N ASP A 334 9.55 8.70 -10.08
CA ASP A 334 10.19 8.81 -8.76
C ASP A 334 9.38 9.73 -7.83
N GLU A 335 9.53 9.55 -6.52
CA GLU A 335 8.78 10.32 -5.52
C GLU A 335 8.91 11.84 -5.65
N SER A 336 10.05 12.36 -6.13
CA SER A 336 10.32 13.80 -6.16
C SER A 336 9.58 14.44 -7.33
N THR A 337 9.68 13.81 -8.51
CA THR A 337 8.93 14.20 -9.70
C THR A 337 7.43 14.05 -9.48
N ALA A 338 7.00 12.92 -8.94
CA ALA A 338 5.59 12.65 -8.67
C ALA A 338 4.99 13.69 -7.70
N ARG A 339 5.73 14.06 -6.64
CA ARG A 339 5.29 15.09 -5.67
C ARG A 339 5.23 16.49 -6.28
N LYS A 340 6.14 16.81 -7.20
CA LYS A 340 6.09 18.08 -7.95
C LYS A 340 4.84 18.12 -8.85
N LEU A 341 4.57 17.02 -9.57
CA LEU A 341 3.39 16.91 -10.44
C LEU A 341 2.08 16.90 -9.65
N SER A 342 2.02 16.24 -8.49
CA SER A 342 0.81 16.21 -7.65
C SER A 342 0.43 17.59 -7.11
N LYS A 343 1.41 18.49 -6.92
CA LYS A 343 1.16 19.88 -6.51
C LYS A 343 0.79 20.79 -7.67
N LEU A 344 1.50 20.67 -8.80
CA LEU A 344 1.37 21.62 -9.92
C LEU A 344 0.30 21.21 -10.94
N LYS A 345 0.01 19.91 -11.06
CA LYS A 345 -0.80 19.31 -12.12
C LYS A 345 -1.69 18.18 -11.58
N ALA A 346 -2.25 18.35 -10.39
CA ALA A 346 -3.04 17.34 -9.70
C ALA A 346 -4.16 16.75 -10.57
N HIS A 347 -4.90 17.61 -11.27
CA HIS A 347 -6.03 17.22 -12.12
C HIS A 347 -5.58 16.37 -13.32
N ASP A 348 -4.57 16.84 -14.08
CA ASP A 348 -3.98 16.05 -15.17
C ASP A 348 -3.47 14.68 -14.67
N PHE A 349 -2.91 14.64 -13.47
CA PHE A 349 -2.40 13.40 -12.87
C PHE A 349 -3.53 12.44 -12.52
N ILE A 350 -4.61 12.92 -11.91
CA ILE A 350 -5.81 12.10 -11.63
C ILE A 350 -6.38 11.53 -12.94
N LEU A 351 -6.52 12.35 -13.98
CA LEU A 351 -7.00 11.89 -15.29
C LEU A 351 -6.05 10.88 -15.95
N HIS A 352 -4.76 10.96 -15.68
CA HIS A 352 -3.79 9.97 -16.13
C HIS A 352 -3.97 8.64 -15.40
N THR A 353 -4.17 8.66 -14.07
CA THR A 353 -4.31 7.44 -13.26
C THR A 353 -5.67 6.76 -13.40
N THR A 354 -6.68 7.40 -14.02
CA THR A 354 -7.92 6.68 -14.42
C THR A 354 -7.66 5.69 -15.57
N LYS A 355 -6.72 6.02 -16.47
CA LYS A 355 -6.46 5.26 -17.70
C LYS A 355 -5.26 4.34 -17.60
N PHE A 356 -4.19 4.78 -16.94
CA PHE A 356 -2.91 4.09 -16.97
C PHE A 356 -2.47 3.67 -15.57
N LEU A 357 -1.82 2.51 -15.50
CA LEU A 357 -1.17 2.05 -14.28
C LEU A 357 0.09 2.90 -14.02
N THR A 358 0.12 3.60 -12.89
CA THR A 358 1.26 4.42 -12.48
C THR A 358 1.91 3.86 -11.23
N ARG A 359 3.22 3.57 -11.35
CA ARG A 359 4.10 3.20 -10.24
C ARG A 359 4.84 4.42 -9.71
N ILE A 360 4.78 4.62 -8.39
CA ILE A 360 5.62 5.58 -7.68
C ILE A 360 6.67 4.81 -6.88
N TYR A 361 7.92 5.25 -6.87
CA TYR A 361 8.99 4.58 -6.15
C TYR A 361 9.92 5.57 -5.40
N PRO A 362 10.61 5.11 -4.34
CA PRO A 362 11.51 5.95 -3.55
C PRO A 362 12.66 6.50 -4.39
N LYS A 363 13.10 7.72 -4.07
CA LYS A 363 14.31 8.31 -4.71
C LYS A 363 15.59 7.57 -4.29
N ALA A 364 16.57 7.50 -5.19
CA ALA A 364 17.86 6.86 -4.94
C ALA A 364 18.61 7.39 -3.69
N LEU A 365 18.40 8.66 -3.31
CA LEU A 365 19.02 9.25 -2.11
C LEU A 365 18.58 8.58 -0.79
N ARG A 366 17.51 7.77 -0.80
CA ARG A 366 17.05 6.98 0.36
C ARG A 366 17.86 5.69 0.50
N ALA A 367 19.18 5.83 0.60
CA ALA A 367 20.10 4.71 0.74
C ALA A 367 19.86 3.89 2.01
N ASP A 368 19.22 4.49 3.02
CA ASP A 368 18.78 3.86 4.27
C ASP A 368 17.49 3.04 4.14
N SER A 369 16.92 2.93 2.93
CA SER A 369 15.62 2.32 2.65
C SER A 369 14.45 3.02 3.34
N SER A 370 14.58 4.28 3.76
CA SER A 370 13.45 5.06 4.28
C SER A 370 12.29 5.14 3.27
N ASN A 371 11.07 5.37 3.78
CA ASN A 371 9.87 5.48 2.96
C ASN A 371 9.36 6.93 2.92
N PHE A 372 8.73 7.29 1.80
CA PHE A 372 7.93 8.52 1.67
C PHE A 372 6.50 8.29 2.20
N ASN A 373 5.70 9.35 2.35
CA ASN A 373 4.30 9.20 2.76
C ASN A 373 3.44 8.72 1.57
N PRO A 374 2.89 7.49 1.57
CA PRO A 374 2.14 6.99 0.42
C PRO A 374 0.79 7.70 0.19
N GLN A 375 0.21 8.30 1.23
CA GLN A 375 -1.09 8.97 1.16
C GLN A 375 -1.10 10.11 0.12
N GLU A 376 0.02 10.80 -0.07
CA GLU A 376 0.10 11.92 -1.02
C GLU A 376 -0.15 11.46 -2.46
N PHE A 377 0.17 10.21 -2.78
CA PHE A 377 -0.02 9.61 -4.10
C PHE A 377 -1.34 8.84 -4.22
N TRP A 378 -1.84 8.24 -3.15
CA TRP A 378 -3.19 7.70 -3.15
C TRP A 378 -4.26 8.78 -3.34
N ASN A 379 -4.02 9.98 -2.82
CA ASN A 379 -4.90 11.14 -3.00
C ASN A 379 -5.08 11.57 -4.47
N ILE A 380 -4.18 11.16 -5.38
CA ILE A 380 -4.26 11.45 -6.82
C ILE A 380 -4.49 10.18 -7.66
N GLY A 381 -4.85 9.06 -7.02
CA GLY A 381 -5.22 7.83 -7.71
C GLY A 381 -4.07 6.96 -8.19
N CYS A 382 -2.82 7.24 -7.81
CA CYS A 382 -1.69 6.35 -8.15
C CYS A 382 -1.91 4.96 -7.52
N GLN A 383 -1.81 3.93 -8.35
CA GLN A 383 -2.18 2.57 -8.01
C GLN A 383 -1.04 1.83 -7.31
N MET A 384 0.16 1.85 -7.90
CA MET A 384 1.32 1.09 -7.44
C MET A 384 2.30 2.01 -6.69
N VAL A 385 1.94 2.39 -5.47
CA VAL A 385 2.79 3.23 -4.61
C VAL A 385 3.78 2.32 -3.88
N ALA A 386 4.95 2.11 -4.47
CA ALA A 386 5.93 1.14 -4.02
C ALA A 386 6.72 1.64 -2.81
N LEU A 387 6.76 0.84 -1.74
CA LEU A 387 7.48 1.13 -0.51
C LEU A 387 8.53 0.04 -0.22
N ASN A 388 9.57 0.40 0.54
CA ASN A 388 10.53 -0.53 1.12
C ASN A 388 9.84 -1.27 2.28
N PHE A 389 9.34 -2.49 2.02
CA PHE A 389 8.53 -3.28 2.97
C PHE A 389 9.29 -3.73 4.22
N GLN A 390 10.61 -3.78 4.15
CA GLN A 390 11.51 -4.08 5.25
C GLN A 390 11.67 -2.92 6.24
N THR A 391 11.26 -1.70 5.86
CA THR A 391 11.49 -0.51 6.68
C THR A 391 10.26 -0.15 7.51
N PRO A 392 10.28 -0.39 8.83
CA PRO A 392 9.15 -0.06 9.70
C PRO A 392 8.91 1.45 9.84
N GLY A 393 7.73 1.81 10.32
CA GLY A 393 7.36 3.19 10.65
C GLY A 393 6.10 3.65 9.92
N LEU A 394 5.78 4.94 10.06
CA LEU A 394 4.51 5.52 9.64
C LEU A 394 4.10 5.13 8.19
N PRO A 395 4.95 5.24 7.15
CA PRO A 395 4.56 4.82 5.81
C PRO A 395 4.09 3.36 5.70
N MET A 396 4.76 2.44 6.40
CA MET A 396 4.37 1.03 6.42
C MET A 396 3.16 0.77 7.32
N ASP A 397 2.96 1.56 8.38
CA ASP A 397 1.72 1.53 9.17
C ASP A 397 0.52 1.92 8.30
N LEU A 398 0.64 2.97 7.48
CA LEU A 398 -0.39 3.40 6.53
C LEU A 398 -0.64 2.36 5.44
N GLN A 399 0.43 1.77 4.89
CA GLN A 399 0.35 0.67 3.92
C GLN A 399 -0.43 -0.51 4.49
N ASN A 400 0.03 -1.04 5.62
CA ASN A 400 -0.58 -2.20 6.25
C ASN A 400 -2.04 -1.90 6.62
N GLY A 401 -2.31 -0.73 7.22
CA GLY A 401 -3.65 -0.30 7.59
C GLY A 401 -4.59 -0.16 6.41
N LYS A 402 -4.17 0.52 5.33
CA LYS A 402 -5.00 0.69 4.12
C LYS A 402 -5.40 -0.66 3.53
N PHE A 403 -4.44 -1.57 3.37
CA PHE A 403 -4.64 -2.90 2.78
C PHE A 403 -5.17 -3.96 3.76
N LEU A 404 -5.62 -3.57 4.95
CA LEU A 404 -6.53 -4.40 5.75
C LEU A 404 -7.89 -4.57 5.08
N ASP A 405 -8.32 -3.55 4.33
CA ASP A 405 -9.60 -3.50 3.64
C ASP A 405 -9.74 -4.59 2.56
N ASN A 406 -10.99 -4.82 2.15
CA ASN A 406 -11.38 -5.69 1.06
C ASN A 406 -10.76 -7.10 1.17
N GLY A 407 -10.84 -7.66 2.38
CA GLY A 407 -10.34 -8.99 2.71
C GLY A 407 -8.84 -9.18 2.55
N ARG A 408 -8.04 -8.12 2.73
CA ARG A 408 -6.58 -8.16 2.53
C ARG A 408 -6.17 -8.66 1.15
N SER A 409 -7.02 -8.45 0.15
CA SER A 409 -6.79 -8.88 -1.23
C SER A 409 -5.55 -8.24 -1.88
N GLY A 410 -5.06 -7.13 -1.32
CA GLY A 410 -4.02 -6.31 -1.90
C GLY A 410 -4.51 -5.39 -3.03
N TYR A 411 -5.82 -5.40 -3.30
CA TYR A 411 -6.51 -4.56 -4.28
C TYR A 411 -7.69 -3.82 -3.61
N ILE A 412 -7.69 -2.49 -3.69
CA ILE A 412 -8.76 -1.65 -3.13
C ILE A 412 -9.31 -0.77 -4.24
N LEU A 413 -10.60 -0.89 -4.53
CA LEU A 413 -11.26 -0.09 -5.55
C LEU A 413 -11.15 1.41 -5.20
N LYS A 414 -10.69 2.21 -6.15
CA LYS A 414 -10.59 3.66 -5.98
C LYS A 414 -12.00 4.28 -5.82
N PRO A 415 -12.12 5.37 -5.06
CA PRO A 415 -13.35 6.16 -5.02
C PRO A 415 -13.76 6.59 -6.43
N ARG A 416 -15.07 6.71 -6.68
CA ARG A 416 -15.60 7.01 -8.02
C ARG A 416 -14.97 8.25 -8.67
N PHE A 417 -14.71 9.30 -7.88
CA PHE A 417 -14.10 10.54 -8.38
C PHE A 417 -12.62 10.40 -8.79
N LEU A 418 -11.96 9.27 -8.50
CA LEU A 418 -10.62 8.91 -9.00
C LEU A 418 -10.65 7.85 -10.12
N ARG A 419 -11.85 7.56 -10.63
CA ARG A 419 -12.10 6.63 -11.76
C ARG A 419 -12.84 7.34 -12.91
N ASP A 420 -13.59 8.39 -12.59
CA ASP A 420 -14.31 9.22 -13.55
C ASP A 420 -13.35 10.08 -14.40
N THR A 421 -13.49 10.01 -15.72
CA THR A 421 -12.68 10.80 -16.67
C THR A 421 -13.11 12.26 -16.74
N GLU A 422 -14.31 12.60 -16.25
CA GLU A 422 -14.84 13.96 -16.20
C GLU A 422 -14.73 14.56 -14.79
N THR A 423 -13.92 13.96 -13.92
CA THR A 423 -13.77 14.41 -12.53
C THR A 423 -13.19 15.82 -12.44
N GLU A 424 -13.79 16.64 -11.57
CA GLU A 424 -13.24 17.94 -11.15
C GLU A 424 -12.54 17.85 -9.78
N PHE A 425 -12.38 16.64 -9.25
CA PHE A 425 -11.77 16.43 -7.95
C PHE A 425 -10.36 17.02 -7.89
N ASN A 426 -10.09 17.77 -6.83
CA ASN A 426 -8.77 18.30 -6.51
C ASN A 426 -8.50 18.08 -5.03
N PRO A 427 -7.47 17.31 -4.66
CA PRO A 427 -7.19 17.00 -3.25
C PRO A 427 -6.83 18.24 -2.41
N GLN A 428 -6.43 19.35 -3.04
CA GLN A 428 -6.11 20.61 -2.35
C GLN A 428 -7.34 21.49 -2.08
N LYS A 429 -8.51 21.12 -2.60
CA LYS A 429 -9.76 21.87 -2.45
C LYS A 429 -10.79 21.00 -1.74
N THR A 430 -11.68 21.66 -0.99
CA THR A 430 -12.86 20.98 -0.45
C THR A 430 -13.79 20.62 -1.61
N PRO A 431 -14.15 19.34 -1.82
CA PRO A 431 -15.03 18.98 -2.92
C PRO A 431 -16.46 19.46 -2.69
N GLU A 432 -17.08 20.09 -3.69
CA GLU A 432 -18.47 20.58 -3.60
C GLU A 432 -19.49 19.45 -3.38
N TYR A 433 -19.21 18.26 -3.92
CA TYR A 433 -20.06 17.07 -3.80
C TYR A 433 -19.62 16.09 -2.69
N SER A 434 -18.71 16.52 -1.81
CA SER A 434 -18.29 15.68 -0.70
C SER A 434 -19.47 15.40 0.23
N LYS A 435 -19.44 14.22 0.87
CA LYS A 435 -20.34 13.87 1.98
C LYS A 435 -19.47 13.69 3.21
N PRO A 436 -19.13 14.78 3.92
CA PRO A 436 -18.21 14.73 5.03
C PRO A 436 -18.71 13.79 6.13
N VAL A 437 -17.78 13.21 6.87
CA VAL A 437 -18.09 12.40 8.06
C VAL A 437 -17.66 13.17 9.29
N THR A 438 -18.57 13.32 10.25
CA THR A 438 -18.21 13.74 11.62
C THR A 438 -17.89 12.49 12.42
N LEU A 439 -16.62 12.31 12.77
CA LEU A 439 -16.11 11.17 13.54
C LEU A 439 -15.83 11.62 14.98
N THR A 440 -16.46 10.95 15.94
CA THR A 440 -16.22 11.14 17.37
C THR A 440 -15.62 9.86 17.95
N ILE A 441 -14.48 10.01 18.63
CA ILE A 441 -13.77 8.91 19.29
C ILE A 441 -13.57 9.29 20.75
N LYS A 442 -14.11 8.48 21.66
CA LYS A 442 -13.77 8.54 23.09
C LYS A 442 -12.70 7.51 23.40
N VAL A 443 -11.51 7.98 23.74
CA VAL A 443 -10.41 7.14 24.25
C VAL A 443 -10.66 6.87 25.74
N ILE A 444 -11.12 5.66 26.07
CA ILE A 444 -11.54 5.32 27.44
C ILE A 444 -10.33 4.87 28.25
N SER A 445 -9.65 3.81 27.81
CA SER A 445 -8.56 3.19 28.57
C SER A 445 -7.60 2.38 27.70
N GLY A 446 -6.44 2.05 28.24
CA GLY A 446 -5.52 1.06 27.69
C GLY A 446 -5.65 -0.28 28.43
N ILE A 447 -5.33 -1.37 27.75
CA ILE A 447 -5.34 -2.73 28.27
C ILE A 447 -3.93 -3.29 28.04
N GLN A 448 -3.20 -3.59 29.12
CA GLN A 448 -1.89 -4.25 29.09
C GLN A 448 -0.91 -3.64 28.07
N LEU A 449 -0.72 -2.31 28.11
CA LEU A 449 0.20 -1.67 27.19
C LEU A 449 1.63 -2.15 27.45
N PRO A 450 2.48 -2.24 26.41
CA PRO A 450 3.85 -2.69 26.58
C PRO A 450 4.61 -1.83 27.59
N PRO A 451 5.49 -2.43 28.41
CA PRO A 451 6.40 -1.66 29.24
C PRO A 451 7.34 -0.83 28.36
N SER A 452 7.82 0.29 28.90
CA SER A 452 8.89 1.06 28.28
C SER A 452 10.17 0.21 28.18
N ILE A 453 10.88 0.31 27.07
CA ILE A 453 12.21 -0.30 26.84
C ILE A 453 13.21 0.12 27.92
N HIS A 454 13.01 1.30 28.51
CA HIS A 454 13.87 1.85 29.56
C HIS A 454 13.41 1.50 30.99
N SER A 455 12.30 0.76 31.15
CA SER A 455 11.81 0.33 32.45
C SER A 455 11.20 -1.06 32.40
N SER A 456 11.77 -2.00 33.17
CA SER A 456 11.19 -3.33 33.39
C SER A 456 9.87 -3.32 34.20
N SER A 457 9.31 -2.14 34.49
CA SER A 457 8.07 -1.98 35.25
C SER A 457 6.99 -1.28 34.39
N ASN A 458 5.72 -1.68 34.54
CA ASN A 458 4.55 -1.08 33.88
C ASN A 458 4.20 0.34 34.39
N LYS A 459 5.22 1.16 34.66
CA LYS A 459 5.14 2.52 35.21
C LYS A 459 5.45 3.58 34.15
N ALA A 460 5.21 3.29 32.87
CA ALA A 460 5.33 4.28 31.81
C ALA A 460 4.26 5.38 31.99
N ASP A 461 4.63 6.61 31.59
CA ASP A 461 3.75 7.77 31.57
C ASP A 461 3.08 7.81 30.20
N THR A 462 1.87 7.28 30.07
CA THR A 462 1.27 6.94 28.76
C THR A 462 0.31 8.00 28.23
N LEU A 463 0.33 8.21 26.92
CA LEU A 463 -0.65 9.02 26.20
C LEU A 463 -1.06 8.32 24.90
N VAL A 464 -2.21 8.73 24.35
CA VAL A 464 -2.71 8.28 23.06
C VAL A 464 -2.79 9.46 22.09
N ILE A 465 -2.34 9.23 20.87
CA ILE A 465 -2.44 10.17 19.75
C ILE A 465 -3.40 9.56 18.71
N ILE A 466 -4.35 10.36 18.24
CA ILE A 466 -5.19 10.04 17.09
C ILE A 466 -4.78 10.94 15.93
N GLU A 467 -4.41 10.32 14.82
CA GLU A 467 -3.97 10.98 13.60
C GLU A 467 -4.93 10.60 12.46
N ILE A 468 -5.40 11.61 11.72
CA ILE A 468 -6.17 11.43 10.50
C ILE A 468 -5.24 11.70 9.33
N PHE A 469 -5.15 10.73 8.41
CA PHE A 469 -4.45 10.85 7.15
C PHE A 469 -5.48 10.82 6.02
N GLY A 470 -5.25 11.59 4.95
CA GLY A 470 -6.18 11.73 3.85
C GLY A 470 -5.75 12.85 2.91
N VAL A 471 -6.72 13.51 2.29
CA VAL A 471 -6.47 14.78 1.60
C VAL A 471 -5.91 15.82 2.59
N PRO A 472 -5.08 16.78 2.15
CA PRO A 472 -4.47 17.78 3.03
C PRO A 472 -5.43 18.45 4.04
N ASN A 473 -6.67 18.77 3.63
CA ASN A 473 -7.64 19.43 4.50
C ASN A 473 -8.19 18.54 5.63
N ASP A 474 -8.05 17.21 5.52
CA ASP A 474 -8.49 16.24 6.53
C ASP A 474 -7.37 15.87 7.50
N GLN A 475 -6.12 16.27 7.22
CA GLN A 475 -4.99 15.87 8.04
C GLN A 475 -4.98 16.61 9.38
N VAL A 476 -5.10 15.85 10.47
CA VAL A 476 -5.16 16.39 11.82
C VAL A 476 -4.60 15.40 12.84
N LYS A 477 -3.97 15.93 13.89
CA LYS A 477 -3.41 15.16 15.01
C LYS A 477 -3.95 15.73 16.32
N GLN A 478 -4.53 14.88 17.15
CA GLN A 478 -4.98 15.22 18.51
C GLN A 478 -4.43 14.18 19.48
N GLN A 479 -4.23 14.55 20.74
CA GLN A 479 -3.67 13.67 21.76
C GLN A 479 -4.39 13.83 23.09
N THR A 480 -4.36 12.77 23.89
CA THR A 480 -4.86 12.76 25.27
C THR A 480 -3.89 13.50 26.21
N HIS A 481 -4.36 13.75 27.42
CA HIS A 481 -3.48 13.98 28.56
C HIS A 481 -2.64 12.74 28.87
N VAL A 482 -1.61 12.94 29.69
CA VAL A 482 -0.67 11.89 30.09
C VAL A 482 -1.16 11.22 31.38
N VAL A 483 -1.25 9.90 31.38
CA VAL A 483 -1.54 9.08 32.56
C VAL A 483 -0.21 8.59 33.13
N LYS A 484 0.14 9.08 34.32
CA LYS A 484 1.44 8.80 34.94
C LYS A 484 1.50 7.42 35.59
N LYS A 485 2.64 6.74 35.42
CA LYS A 485 3.03 5.51 36.14
C LYS A 485 2.00 4.38 36.10
N ASN A 486 1.22 4.26 35.03
CA ASN A 486 0.21 3.21 34.87
C ASN A 486 0.07 2.81 33.40
N ALA A 487 0.96 1.92 32.94
CA ALA A 487 0.87 1.34 31.60
C ALA A 487 -0.06 0.12 31.55
N PHE A 488 -0.30 -0.54 32.68
CA PHE A 488 -1.09 -1.77 32.72
C PHE A 488 -2.58 -1.53 32.42
N SER A 489 -3.14 -0.42 32.92
CA SER A 489 -4.55 -0.08 32.72
C SER A 489 -4.81 1.44 32.81
N PRO A 490 -4.15 2.27 31.98
CA PRO A 490 -4.39 3.71 31.99
C PRO A 490 -5.85 4.02 31.61
N ARG A 491 -6.38 5.11 32.16
CA ARG A 491 -7.72 5.63 31.82
C ARG A 491 -7.61 7.09 31.46
N TRP A 492 -8.02 7.44 30.25
CA TRP A 492 -8.01 8.82 29.75
C TRP A 492 -9.41 9.43 29.77
N ASN A 493 -10.42 8.69 29.33
CA ASN A 493 -11.81 9.17 29.23
C ASN A 493 -11.96 10.49 28.46
N GLU A 494 -11.17 10.68 27.41
CA GLU A 494 -11.21 11.89 26.58
C GLU A 494 -11.93 11.65 25.26
N THR A 495 -12.64 12.67 24.78
CA THR A 495 -13.42 12.59 23.54
C THR A 495 -12.89 13.59 22.52
N PHE A 496 -12.65 13.09 21.32
CA PHE A 496 -12.16 13.86 20.18
C PHE A 496 -13.20 13.84 19.07
N THR A 497 -13.35 14.94 18.35
CA THR A 497 -14.25 15.06 17.20
C THR A 497 -13.48 15.61 16.01
N PHE A 498 -13.65 14.96 14.87
CA PHE A 498 -13.01 15.26 13.60
C PHE A 498 -14.09 15.43 12.53
N ILE A 499 -13.92 16.40 11.62
CA ILE A 499 -14.76 16.57 10.44
C ILE A 499 -13.90 16.21 9.23
N ILE A 500 -14.21 15.07 8.61
CA ILE A 500 -13.44 14.51 7.49
C ILE A 500 -14.22 14.79 6.21
N GLN A 501 -13.67 15.62 5.32
CA GLN A 501 -14.29 16.02 4.06
C GLN A 501 -14.32 14.88 3.04
N VAL A 502 -13.25 14.07 2.94
CA VAL A 502 -13.11 13.00 1.94
C VAL A 502 -12.89 11.65 2.64
N PRO A 503 -13.93 11.10 3.29
CA PRO A 503 -13.81 9.88 4.10
C PRO A 503 -13.35 8.67 3.28
N GLU A 504 -13.61 8.63 1.97
CA GLU A 504 -13.18 7.55 1.07
C GLU A 504 -11.65 7.45 0.90
N LEU A 505 -10.91 8.51 1.24
CA LEU A 505 -9.44 8.52 1.21
C LEU A 505 -8.82 8.55 2.61
N ALA A 506 -9.63 8.60 3.67
CA ALA A 506 -9.15 8.83 5.02
C ALA A 506 -8.73 7.53 5.72
N LEU A 507 -7.58 7.58 6.38
CA LEU A 507 -7.08 6.58 7.32
C LEU A 507 -7.05 7.18 8.73
N VAL A 508 -7.41 6.38 9.73
CA VAL A 508 -7.33 6.74 11.14
C VAL A 508 -6.20 5.93 11.77
N ARG A 509 -5.28 6.61 12.44
CA ARG A 509 -4.15 5.99 13.13
C ARG A 509 -4.19 6.32 14.61
N PHE A 510 -4.10 5.28 15.44
CA PHE A 510 -3.96 5.35 16.88
C PHE A 510 -2.50 5.08 17.22
N VAL A 511 -1.90 5.91 18.06
CA VAL A 511 -0.52 5.73 18.55
C VAL A 511 -0.54 5.80 20.06
N VAL A 512 0.14 4.86 20.70
CA VAL A 512 0.39 4.89 22.13
C VAL A 512 1.85 5.21 22.34
N GLU A 513 2.11 6.23 23.15
CA GLU A 513 3.46 6.66 23.48
C GLU A 513 3.66 6.69 25.00
N SER A 514 4.89 6.44 25.44
CA SER A 514 5.36 6.80 26.78
C SER A 514 6.05 8.15 26.71
N GLN A 515 5.51 9.14 27.43
CA GLN A 515 6.13 10.43 27.59
C GLN A 515 7.48 10.28 28.29
N ASN A 516 8.50 10.88 27.69
CA ASN A 516 9.81 11.03 28.30
C ASN A 516 10.03 12.52 28.61
N THR A 517 10.64 12.84 29.75
CA THR A 517 10.87 14.23 30.16
C THR A 517 12.13 14.83 29.52
N ILE A 518 13.06 13.98 29.07
CA ILE A 518 14.40 14.41 28.60
C ILE A 518 14.58 14.11 27.11
N ALA A 519 13.96 13.06 26.58
CA ALA A 519 14.07 12.62 25.19
C ALA A 519 12.73 12.70 24.46
N GLU A 520 12.73 12.35 23.17
CA GLU A 520 11.49 12.10 22.44
C GLU A 520 10.65 11.03 23.13
N ASN A 521 9.33 11.12 22.95
CA ASN A 521 8.42 10.13 23.46
C ASN A 521 8.74 8.76 22.86
N GLU A 522 8.62 7.73 23.69
CA GLU A 522 8.86 6.36 23.27
C GLU A 522 7.59 5.77 22.66
N PHE A 523 7.70 5.23 21.46
CA PHE A 523 6.62 4.50 20.80
C PHE A 523 6.34 3.17 21.51
N LEU A 524 5.09 2.94 21.92
CA LEU A 524 4.66 1.68 22.54
C LEU A 524 3.85 0.79 21.59
N GLY A 525 3.08 1.38 20.69
CA GLY A 525 2.29 0.63 19.71
C GLY A 525 1.42 1.51 18.85
N GLN A 526 0.92 0.97 17.74
CA GLN A 526 0.00 1.67 16.86
C GLN A 526 -1.07 0.76 16.27
N TYR A 527 -2.14 1.38 15.75
CA TYR A 527 -3.09 0.73 14.87
C TYR A 527 -3.57 1.70 13.80
N THR A 528 -3.61 1.27 12.55
CA THR A 528 -4.09 2.08 11.42
C THR A 528 -5.14 1.31 10.63
N LEU A 529 -6.20 1.99 10.21
CA LEU A 529 -7.24 1.44 9.33
C LEU A 529 -7.94 2.52 8.52
N PRO A 530 -8.65 2.19 7.42
CA PRO A 530 -9.51 3.13 6.73
C PRO A 530 -10.68 3.55 7.59
N LEU A 531 -11.05 4.83 7.53
CA LEU A 531 -12.14 5.40 8.32
C LEU A 531 -13.45 4.65 8.10
N LEU A 532 -13.76 4.31 6.84
CA LEU A 532 -15.00 3.63 6.47
C LEU A 532 -15.05 2.15 6.92
N CYS A 533 -13.92 1.59 7.38
CA CYS A 533 -13.86 0.23 7.92
C CYS A 533 -14.06 0.18 9.45
N MET A 534 -14.24 1.33 10.12
CA MET A 534 -14.40 1.41 11.57
C MET A 534 -15.83 1.01 12.00
N GLY A 535 -15.93 0.07 12.93
CA GLY A 535 -17.17 -0.22 13.63
C GLY A 535 -17.55 0.85 14.66
N LYS A 536 -18.84 1.13 14.82
CA LYS A 536 -19.38 2.04 15.85
C LYS A 536 -19.51 1.36 17.21
N GLY A 537 -19.60 2.14 18.29
CA GLY A 537 -19.81 1.65 19.64
C GLY A 537 -18.54 1.39 20.43
N TYR A 538 -18.63 0.59 21.49
CA TYR A 538 -17.45 0.23 22.29
C TYR A 538 -16.60 -0.79 21.54
N ARG A 539 -15.37 -0.38 21.21
CA ARG A 539 -14.44 -1.15 20.39
C ARG A 539 -13.08 -1.32 21.06
N ARG A 540 -12.41 -2.40 20.69
CA ARG A 540 -11.03 -2.72 21.04
C ARG A 540 -10.14 -2.39 19.83
N VAL A 541 -9.11 -1.59 20.07
CA VAL A 541 -8.08 -1.26 19.08
C VAL A 541 -6.85 -2.12 19.40
N PRO A 542 -6.58 -3.21 18.67
CA PRO A 542 -5.37 -4.01 18.90
C PRO A 542 -4.14 -3.18 18.54
N LEU A 543 -3.03 -3.36 19.25
CA LEU A 543 -1.80 -2.61 18.99
C LEU A 543 -0.77 -3.48 18.28
N PHE A 544 -0.02 -2.86 17.38
CA PHE A 544 1.12 -3.45 16.70
C PHE A 544 2.41 -2.74 17.10
N SER A 545 3.49 -3.50 17.16
CA SER A 545 4.83 -2.99 17.42
C SER A 545 5.32 -2.13 16.25
N LYS A 546 6.48 -1.49 16.42
CA LYS A 546 7.13 -0.73 15.34
C LYS A 546 7.43 -1.62 14.13
N SER A 547 7.78 -2.89 14.35
CA SER A 547 8.02 -3.91 13.32
C SER A 547 6.73 -4.44 12.67
N GLY A 548 5.56 -4.05 13.17
CA GLY A 548 4.26 -4.56 12.71
C GLY A 548 3.88 -5.92 13.30
N GLU A 549 4.50 -6.32 14.41
CA GLU A 549 4.14 -7.53 15.14
C GLU A 549 2.92 -7.28 16.03
N ASP A 550 2.04 -8.26 16.15
CA ASP A 550 0.87 -8.18 17.02
C ASP A 550 1.31 -8.13 18.49
N LEU A 551 0.83 -7.14 19.24
CA LEU A 551 1.12 -6.96 20.66
C LEU A 551 0.02 -7.50 21.57
N GLU A 552 -0.91 -8.32 21.06
CA GLU A 552 -1.96 -8.94 21.88
C GLU A 552 -1.40 -9.49 23.22
N PRO A 553 -2.05 -9.19 24.36
CA PRO A 553 -3.37 -8.56 24.50
C PRO A 553 -3.36 -7.01 24.54
N ALA A 554 -2.23 -6.36 24.25
CA ALA A 554 -2.11 -4.90 24.30
C ALA A 554 -3.11 -4.21 23.35
N SER A 555 -3.97 -3.36 23.91
CA SER A 555 -5.03 -2.70 23.15
C SER A 555 -5.53 -1.41 23.79
N LEU A 556 -6.23 -0.59 23.01
CA LEU A 556 -7.06 0.50 23.52
C LEU A 556 -8.53 0.06 23.58
N PHE A 557 -9.24 0.52 24.59
CA PHE A 557 -10.70 0.46 24.65
C PHE A 557 -11.25 1.85 24.35
N VAL A 558 -12.07 1.94 23.33
CA VAL A 558 -12.60 3.21 22.79
C VAL A 558 -14.11 3.10 22.58
N TYR A 559 -14.78 4.25 22.53
CA TYR A 559 -16.14 4.33 21.98
C TYR A 559 -16.12 5.18 20.71
N VAL A 560 -16.65 4.64 19.62
CA VAL A 560 -16.62 5.26 18.29
C VAL A 560 -18.03 5.60 17.83
N TRP A 561 -18.20 6.81 17.33
CA TRP A 561 -19.43 7.26 16.71
C TRP A 561 -19.11 8.04 15.45
N HIS A 562 -19.86 7.84 14.38
CA HIS A 562 -19.72 8.68 13.19
C HIS A 562 -21.06 8.86 12.48
N ILE A 563 -21.25 10.04 11.91
CA ILE A 563 -22.44 10.43 11.12
C ILE A 563 -21.94 10.96 9.78
N ARG A 564 -22.63 10.56 8.72
CA ARG A 564 -22.40 10.99 7.34
C ARG A 564 -23.56 11.82 6.84
#